data_AF-A0A5E7VC60-F1
#
_entry.id   AF-A0A5E7VC60-F1
#
_cell.length_a   1.000
_cell.length_b   1.000
_cell.length_c   1.000
_cell.angle_alpha   90.00
_cell.angle_beta   90.00
_cell.angle_gamma   90.00
#
_symmetry.space_group_name_H-M   'P 1'
#
loop_
_entity.id
_entity.type
_entity.pdbx_description
1 polymer ?
#
loop_
_entity_poly.entity_id
_entity_poly.type
_entity_poly.pdbx_seq_one_letter_code
_entity_poly.pdbx_strand_id
1 'polypeptide(L)' 'MALRFGVVPALPTDTESMRNGTRSYCKNASVGFNLYDNEKKLRLQTTYQTRAEAEYECQRRNMERLQIVHCEPEVQLDR' A
#
# COMPACT_ATOMS: atom_id res chain seq x y z
N MET A 1 14.78 3.90 -12.77
CA MET A 1 14.23 3.18 -11.60
C MET A 1 12.71 3.18 -11.67
N ALA A 2 12.07 2.02 -11.68
CA ALA A 2 10.63 1.91 -11.47
C ALA A 2 10.36 1.68 -9.98
N LEU A 3 9.45 2.45 -9.38
CA LEU A 3 9.01 2.25 -8.00
C LEU A 3 8.12 0.99 -7.96
N ARG A 4 8.41 0.06 -7.05
CA ARG A 4 7.60 -1.16 -6.89
C ARG A 4 6.27 -0.85 -6.23
N PHE A 5 6.31 -0.05 -5.16
CA PHE A 5 5.12 0.32 -4.42
C PHE A 5 4.57 1.65 -4.92
N GLY A 6 3.25 1.74 -5.05
CA GLY A 6 2.52 2.96 -5.37
C GLY A 6 1.38 3.20 -4.38
N VAL A 7 1.04 4.46 -4.11
CA VAL A 7 -0.09 4.81 -3.24
C VAL A 7 -1.38 4.80 -4.05
N VAL A 8 -2.39 4.11 -3.53
CA VAL A 8 -3.71 3.99 -4.16
C VAL A 8 -4.82 4.30 -3.14
N PRO A 9 -5.91 4.98 -3.51
CA PRO A 9 -7.02 5.29 -2.59
C PRO A 9 -7.71 4.01 -2.15
N ALA A 10 -7.84 3.79 -0.84
CA ALA A 10 -8.34 2.54 -0.24
C ALA A 10 -9.67 2.11 -0.85
N LEU A 11 -9.83 0.81 -1.04
CA LEU A 11 -11.16 0.33 -1.38
C LEU A 11 -12.04 0.58 -0.16
N PRO A 12 -13.27 1.11 -0.32
CA PRO A 12 -14.23 1.10 0.76
C PRO A 12 -14.41 -0.36 1.12
N THR A 13 -13.86 -0.78 2.26
CA THR A 13 -14.23 -2.06 2.84
C THR A 13 -15.72 -1.94 3.03
N ASP A 14 -16.49 -2.78 2.33
CA ASP A 14 -17.93 -2.90 2.52
C ASP A 14 -18.13 -3.43 3.94
N THR A 15 -17.94 -2.57 4.93
CA THR A 15 -18.37 -2.79 6.30
C THR A 15 -19.86 -2.56 6.24
N GLU A 16 -20.54 -3.57 5.72
CA GLU A 16 -21.96 -3.78 5.77
C GLU A 16 -22.75 -2.59 5.23
N SER A 17 -23.00 -2.61 3.91
CA SER A 17 -24.20 -1.99 3.33
C SER A 17 -25.38 -2.26 4.27
N MET A 18 -25.74 -1.23 5.03
CA MET A 18 -26.77 -1.22 6.04
C MET A 18 -28.07 -1.74 5.43
N ARG A 19 -28.35 -3.03 5.58
CA ARG A 19 -29.70 -3.58 5.46
C ARG A 19 -30.45 -3.02 6.65
N ASN A 20 -31.01 -1.82 6.51
CA ASN A 20 -32.24 -1.35 7.14
C ASN A 20 -32.51 0.12 6.78
N GLY A 21 -33.16 0.32 5.63
CA GLY A 21 -34.28 1.25 5.45
C GLY A 21 -34.13 2.75 5.74
N THR A 22 -32.95 3.24 6.13
CA THR A 22 -32.74 4.65 6.46
C THR A 22 -31.73 5.23 5.49
N ARG A 23 -32.05 6.40 4.91
CA ARG A 23 -31.13 7.20 4.08
C ARG A 23 -29.92 7.62 4.92
N SER A 24 -28.98 6.70 5.13
CA SER A 24 -27.70 7.00 5.73
C SER A 24 -26.87 7.72 4.68
N TYR A 25 -26.95 9.05 4.68
CA TYR A 25 -25.92 9.89 4.07
C TYR A 25 -24.57 9.31 4.52
N CYS A 26 -23.78 8.82 3.57
CA CYS A 26 -22.41 8.38 3.81
C CYS A 26 -21.61 9.60 4.27
N LYS A 27 -21.69 9.94 5.55
CA LYS A 27 -20.83 10.92 6.21
C LYS A 27 -19.43 10.35 6.17
N ASN A 28 -18.71 10.68 5.09
CA ASN A 28 -17.26 10.74 5.06
C ASN A 28 -16.58 9.60 5.80
N ALA A 29 -16.97 8.34 5.54
CA ALA A 29 -16.12 7.21 5.89
C ALA A 29 -14.85 7.46 5.10
N SER A 30 -13.85 8.03 5.77
CA SER A 30 -12.60 8.47 5.17
C SER A 30 -11.96 7.23 4.57
N VAL A 31 -12.23 7.02 3.29
CA VAL A 31 -11.53 6.04 2.46
C VAL A 31 -10.07 6.41 2.62
N GLY A 32 -9.35 5.58 3.35
CA GLY A 32 -7.93 5.78 3.58
C GLY A 32 -7.14 5.58 2.30
N PHE A 33 -5.87 5.24 2.42
CA PHE A 33 -4.98 4.93 1.32
C PHE A 33 -4.37 3.54 1.57
N ASN A 34 -4.19 2.76 0.51
CA ASN A 34 -3.40 1.53 0.58
C ASN A 34 -2.15 1.67 -0.30
N LEU A 35 -1.19 0.79 -0.09
CA LEU A 35 -0.09 0.60 -1.02
C LEU A 35 -0.43 -0.51 -2.01
N TYR A 36 -0.08 -0.29 -3.27
CA TYR A 36 -0.14 -1.28 -4.34
C TYR A 36 1.27 -1.75 -4.67
N ASP A 37 1.51 -3.06 -4.63
CA ASP A 37 2.74 -3.69 -5.09
C ASP A 37 2.59 -4.03 -6.58
N ASN A 38 3.30 -3.31 -7.44
CA ASN A 38 3.29 -3.55 -8.89
C ASN A 38 3.98 -4.86 -9.28
N GLU A 39 4.95 -5.35 -8.49
CA GLU A 39 5.68 -6.58 -8.80
C GLU A 39 4.82 -7.81 -8.53
N LYS A 40 4.14 -7.82 -7.37
CA LYS A 40 3.20 -8.89 -7.00
C LYS A 40 1.79 -8.66 -7.55
N LYS A 41 1.55 -7.52 -8.19
CA LYS A 41 0.23 -7.06 -8.67
C LYS A 41 -0.84 -7.15 -7.59
N LEU A 42 -0.45 -6.87 -6.35
CA LEU A 42 -1.23 -7.13 -5.14
C LEU A 42 -1.42 -5.83 -4.37
N ARG A 43 -2.60 -5.67 -3.80
CA ARG A 43 -2.91 -4.53 -2.94
C ARG A 43 -2.67 -4.90 -1.49
N LEU A 44 -1.83 -4.14 -0.81
CA LEU A 44 -1.58 -4.35 0.62
C LEU A 44 -2.85 -3.98 1.40
N GLN A 45 -3.26 -4.83 2.35
CA GLN A 45 -4.43 -4.59 3.20
C GLN A 45 -4.20 -3.46 4.22
N THR A 46 -2.97 -2.99 4.38
CA THR A 46 -2.65 -1.87 5.26
C THR A 46 -3.33 -0.60 4.76
N THR A 47 -4.22 -0.05 5.59
CA THR A 47 -4.97 1.16 5.30
C THR A 47 -4.43 2.31 6.14
N TYR A 48 -3.95 3.35 5.47
CA TYR A 48 -3.46 4.59 6.06
C TYR A 48 -4.58 5.61 6.05
N GLN A 49 -4.73 6.36 7.13
CA GLN A 49 -5.80 7.38 7.19
C GLN A 49 -5.45 8.59 6.33
N THR A 50 -4.16 8.95 6.28
CA THR A 50 -3.68 10.10 5.50
C THR A 50 -2.84 9.66 4.30
N ARG A 51 -2.87 10.50 3.26
CA ARG A 51 -2.02 10.31 2.08
C ARG A 51 -0.52 10.40 2.45
N ALA A 52 -0.18 11.32 3.35
CA ALA A 52 1.19 11.55 3.78
C ALA A 52 1.81 10.30 4.44
N GLU A 53 1.06 9.61 5.31
CA GLU A 53 1.50 8.35 5.90
C GLU A 53 1.71 7.26 4.85
N ALA A 54 0.79 7.14 3.89
CA ALA A 54 0.92 6.17 2.80
C ALA A 54 2.12 6.47 1.89
N GLU A 55 2.36 7.75 1.57
CA GLU A 55 3.51 8.18 0.77
C GLU A 55 4.83 7.93 1.51
N TYR A 56 4.88 8.20 2.81
CA TYR A 56 6.04 7.93 3.65
C TYR A 56 6.39 6.43 3.66
N GLU A 57 5.42 5.56 3.93
CA GLU A 57 5.64 4.10 3.93
C GLU A 57 5.97 3.57 2.53
N CYS A 58 5.36 4.12 1.48
CA CYS A 58 5.65 3.78 0.10
C CYS A 58 7.12 4.10 -0.24
N GLN A 59 7.59 5.29 0.11
CA GLN A 59 8.98 5.69 -0.08
C GLN A 59 9.92 4.82 0.75
N ARG A 60 9.60 4.60 2.04
CA ARG A 60 10.42 3.78 2.94
C ARG A 60 10.63 2.37 2.40
N ARG A 61 9.56 1.69 1.94
CA ARG A 61 9.64 0.34 1.35
C ARG A 61 10.37 0.31 0.01
N ASN A 62 10.19 1.34 -0.82
CA ASN A 62 10.93 1.45 -2.08
C ASN A 62 12.43 1.68 -1.83
N MET A 63 12.80 2.47 -0.81
CA MET A 63 14.19 2.72 -0.42
C MET A 63 14.86 1.52 0.25
N GLU A 64 14.17 0.85 1.18
CA GLU A 64 14.69 -0.35 1.84
C GLU A 64 15.04 -1.43 0.81
N ARG A 65 14.18 -1.65 -0.19
CA ARG A 65 14.50 -2.55 -1.31
C ARG A 65 15.72 -2.12 -2.10
N LEU A 66 15.85 -0.84 -2.42
CA LEU A 66 17.02 -0.35 -3.16
C LEU A 66 18.30 -0.57 -2.35
N GLN A 67 18.25 -0.40 -1.02
CA GLN A 67 19.38 -0.66 -0.13
C GLN A 67 19.72 -2.15 -0.03
N ILE A 68 18.71 -3.04 0.00
CA ILE A 68 18.93 -4.49 0.00
C ILE A 68 19.64 -4.94 -1.29
N VAL A 69 19.26 -4.38 -2.45
CA VAL A 69 19.92 -4.70 -3.73
C VAL A 69 21.39 -4.23 -3.75
N HIS A 70 21.74 -3.20 -2.98
CA HIS A 70 23.13 -2.74 -2.86
C HIS A 70 23.96 -3.48 -1.80
N CYS A 71 23.37 -4.41 -1.04
CA CYS A 71 24.03 -5.13 0.04
C CYS A 71 24.05 -6.66 -0.13
N GLU A 72 23.77 -7.21 -1.31
CA GLU A 72 24.29 -8.56 -1.62
C GLU A 72 25.76 -8.41 -2.06
N PRO A 73 26.76 -8.75 -1.22
CA PRO A 73 28.03 -9.16 -1.77
C PRO A 73 27.74 -10.42 -2.58
N GLU A 74 28.09 -10.38 -3.86
CA GLU A 74 28.18 -11.55 -4.72
C GLU A 74 29.06 -12.59 -4.02
N VAL A 75 28.45 -13.52 -3.28
CA VAL A 75 29.15 -14.75 -2.88
C VAL A 75 29.09 -15.63 -4.10
N GLN A 76 29.98 -15.32 -5.06
CA GLN A 76 30.27 -16.16 -6.20
C GLN A 76 30.61 -17.55 -5.67
N LEU A 77 29.69 -18.48 -5.93
CA LEU A 77 29.94 -19.90 -5.85
C LEU A 77 30.96 -20.24 -6.93
N ASP A 78 32.25 -20.25 -6.59
CA ASP A 78 33.27 -20.92 -7.39
C ASP A 78 33.94 -22.02 -6.57
N ARG A 79 33.45 -23.23 -6.85
CA ARG A 79 34.11 -24.56 -6.87
C ARG A 79 35.02 -25.00 -5.72
#